data_AF-A0A1F5A6F5-F1
#
_entry.id   AF-A0A1F5A6F5-F1
#
_cell.length_a   1.000
_cell.length_b   1.000
_cell.length_c   1.000
_cell.angle_alpha   90.00
_cell.angle_beta   90.00
_cell.angle_gamma   90.00
#
_symmetry.space_group_name_H-M   'P 1'
#
loop_
_entity.id
_entity.type
_entity.pdbx_description
1 polymer ?
#
loop_
_entity_poly.entity_id
_entity_poly.type
_entity_poly.pdbx_seq_one_letter_code
_entity_poly.pdbx_strand_id
1 'polypeptide(L)' 'MQGKYMAYIAGGQDPYKGKIFRIAHLGYMGGFDIITALSALEMTLMDLGYKFEAGAGITAAQAVLKENWQ' A
#
# COMPACT_ATOMS: atom_id res chain seq x y z
N MET A 1 -1.71 9.99 -1.13
CA MET A 1 -2.59 8.79 -1.20
C MET A 1 -4.08 9.14 -1.23
N GLN A 2 -4.76 9.41 -0.11
CA GLN A 2 -6.22 9.64 -0.06
C GLN A 2 -6.73 10.73 -1.02
N GLY A 3 -6.25 11.97 -0.89
CA GLY A 3 -6.79 13.10 -1.66
C GLY A 3 -6.45 13.12 -3.16
N LYS A 4 -5.44 12.36 -3.61
CA LYS A 4 -4.99 12.35 -5.01
C LYS A 4 -5.33 11.05 -5.74
N TYR A 5 -5.17 9.92 -5.06
CA TYR A 5 -5.32 8.58 -5.65
C TYR A 5 -6.57 7.85 -5.16
N MET A 6 -7.41 8.49 -4.32
CA MET A 6 -8.64 7.92 -3.76
C MET A 6 -8.45 6.58 -3.03
N ALA A 7 -7.22 6.27 -2.63
CA ALA A 7 -6.87 5.09 -1.85
C ALA A 7 -6.75 5.46 -0.36
N TYR A 8 -7.59 4.84 0.47
CA TYR A 8 -7.74 5.18 1.88
C TYR A 8 -6.88 4.31 2.79
N ILE A 9 -6.06 4.96 3.62
CA ILE A 9 -5.25 4.34 4.67
C ILE A 9 -5.58 4.96 6.02
N ALA A 10 -5.21 4.29 7.10
CA ALA A 10 -5.31 4.84 8.45
C ALA A 10 -3.96 5.37 8.94
N GLY A 11 -3.96 6.42 9.75
CA GLY A 11 -2.78 6.83 10.50
C GLY A 11 -2.49 5.91 11.70
N GLY A 12 -1.30 6.09 12.27
CA GLY A 12 -0.99 5.60 13.62
C GLY A 12 -1.85 6.27 14.70
N GLN A 13 -2.08 5.56 15.80
CA GLN A 13 -2.83 6.02 16.97
C GLN A 13 -1.88 6.23 18.16
N ASP A 14 -2.32 7.03 19.14
CA ASP A 14 -1.62 7.34 20.38
C ASP A 14 -0.11 7.63 20.19
N PRO A 15 0.87 6.88 20.75
CA PRO A 15 2.27 7.28 20.67
C PRO A 15 2.83 7.19 19.25
N TYR A 16 2.07 6.64 18.30
CA TYR A 16 2.43 6.44 16.90
C TYR A 16 1.77 7.45 15.95
N LYS A 17 0.96 8.40 16.45
CA LYS A 17 0.36 9.44 15.61
C LYS A 17 1.43 10.22 14.86
N GLY A 18 1.30 10.28 13.53
CA GLY A 18 2.25 10.95 12.63
C GLY A 18 3.56 10.20 12.37
N LYS A 19 3.77 9.02 12.97
CA LYS A 19 5.00 8.21 12.79
C LYS A 19 4.80 7.04 11.83
N ILE A 20 3.60 6.46 11.82
CA ILE A 20 3.26 5.32 10.96
C ILE A 20 1.93 5.56 10.26
N PHE A 21 1.69 4.77 9.23
CA PHE A 21 0.39 4.55 8.62
C PHE A 21 0.10 3.04 8.58
N ARG A 22 -1.15 2.69 8.32
CA ARG A 22 -1.64 1.31 8.29
C ARG A 22 -2.46 1.09 7.02
N ILE A 23 -2.16 0.01 6.32
CA ILE A 23 -2.97 -0.52 5.22
C ILE A 23 -3.82 -1.65 5.79
N ALA A 24 -5.14 -1.55 5.66
CA ALA A 24 -6.06 -2.59 6.12
C ALA A 24 -6.09 -3.76 5.12
N HIS A 25 -6.28 -4.97 5.62
CA HIS A 25 -6.45 -6.20 4.84
C HIS A 25 -7.48 -7.12 5.51
N LEU A 26 -8.66 -6.58 5.81
CA LEU A 26 -9.69 -7.24 6.62
C LEU A 26 -11.07 -7.13 5.98
N GLY A 27 -11.90 -8.16 6.16
CA GLY A 27 -13.27 -8.18 5.62
C GLY A 27 -13.30 -8.54 4.13
N TYR A 28 -14.19 -7.90 3.37
CA TYR A 28 -14.33 -8.10 1.92
C TYR A 28 -13.19 -7.39 1.17
N MET A 29 -12.00 -7.99 1.25
CA MET A 29 -10.79 -7.54 0.58
C MET A 29 -10.06 -8.77 0.02
N GLY A 30 -9.53 -8.65 -1.19
CA GLY A 30 -8.72 -9.65 -1.85
C GLY A 30 -7.32 -9.13 -2.21
N GLY A 31 -6.53 -9.98 -2.88
CA GLY A 31 -5.17 -9.63 -3.27
C GLY A 31 -5.07 -8.40 -4.19
N PHE A 32 -6.05 -8.17 -5.06
CA PHE A 32 -6.06 -6.98 -5.92
C PHE A 32 -6.31 -5.66 -5.17
N ASP A 33 -6.98 -5.70 -4.01
CA ASP A 33 -7.09 -4.52 -3.14
C ASP A 33 -5.71 -4.16 -2.56
N ILE A 34 -4.90 -5.17 -2.22
CA ILE A 34 -3.51 -4.98 -1.77
C ILE A 34 -2.65 -4.40 -2.88
N ILE A 35 -2.76 -4.91 -4.11
CA ILE A 35 -2.04 -4.36 -5.28
C ILE A 35 -2.41 -2.89 -5.49
N THR A 36 -3.70 -2.54 -5.39
CA THR A 36 -4.18 -1.16 -5.50
C THR A 36 -3.57 -0.28 -4.41
N ALA A 37 -3.60 -0.72 -3.15
CA ALA A 37 -3.07 0.03 -2.01
C ALA A 37 -1.54 0.26 -2.13
N LEU A 38 -0.78 -0.76 -2.52
CA LEU A 38 0.67 -0.65 -2.72
C LEU A 38 1.01 0.27 -3.90
N SER A 39 0.22 0.23 -4.98
CA SER A 39 0.46 1.09 -6.15
C SER A 39 0.28 2.55 -5.79
N ALA A 40 -0.79 2.87 -5.05
CA ALA A 40 -1.04 4.21 -4.57
C ALA A 40 -0.02 4.67 -3.50
N LEU A 41 0.55 3.75 -2.72
CA LEU A 41 1.66 4.04 -1.81
C LEU A 41 2.93 4.40 -2.58
N GLU A 42 3.35 3.59 -3.54
CA GLU A 42 4.55 3.85 -4.35
C GLU A 42 4.45 5.20 -5.08
N MET A 43 3.33 5.48 -5.74
CA MET A 43 3.11 6.78 -6.38
C MET A 43 3.15 7.95 -5.37
N THR A 44 2.60 7.75 -4.16
CA THR A 44 2.68 8.76 -3.09
C THR A 44 4.13 8.98 -2.63
N LEU A 45 4.93 7.91 -2.52
CA LEU A 45 6.36 8.02 -2.16
C LEU A 45 7.16 8.74 -3.24
N MET A 46 6.88 8.48 -4.52
CA MET A 46 7.48 9.21 -5.65
C MET A 46 7.15 10.69 -5.61
N ASP A 47 5.87 11.04 -5.41
CA ASP A 47 5.42 12.43 -5.27
C ASP A 47 6.14 13.17 -4.12
N LEU A 48 6.47 12.46 -3.05
CA LEU A 48 7.20 13.00 -1.89
C LEU A 48 8.72 13.02 -2.09
N GLY A 49 9.22 12.58 -3.24
CA GLY A 49 10.65 12.56 -3.56
C GLY A 49 11.44 11.44 -2.88
N TYR A 50 10.77 10.42 -2.35
CA TYR A 50 11.44 9.24 -1.78
C TYR A 50 12.10 8.41 -2.88
N LYS A 51 13.34 7.98 -2.66
CA LYS A 51 14.12 7.20 -3.65
C LYS A 51 13.95 5.71 -3.40
N PHE A 52 13.41 5.00 -4.38
CA PHE A 52 13.24 3.54 -4.36
C PHE A 52 13.10 3.03 -5.80
N GLU A 53 13.12 1.71 -5.97
CA GLU A 53 12.83 1.08 -7.26
C GLU A 53 11.32 1.01 -7.49
N ALA A 54 10.84 1.70 -8.53
CA ALA A 54 9.44 1.71 -8.92
C ALA A 54 8.96 0.29 -9.24
N GLY A 55 7.81 -0.11 -8.70
CA GLY A 55 7.21 -1.42 -8.90
C GLY A 55 7.71 -2.51 -7.96
N ALA A 56 8.74 -2.27 -7.15
CA ALA A 56 9.33 -3.30 -6.28
C ALA A 56 8.30 -3.94 -5.32
N GLY A 57 7.42 -3.13 -4.72
CA GLY A 57 6.37 -3.63 -3.85
C GLY A 57 5.30 -4.42 -4.60
N ILE A 58 4.97 -3.99 -5.82
CA ILE A 58 3.98 -4.67 -6.68
C ILE A 58 4.49 -6.03 -7.14
N THR A 59 5.72 -6.09 -7.63
CA THR A 59 6.36 -7.34 -8.07
C THR A 59 6.43 -8.34 -6.93
N ALA A 60 6.84 -7.91 -5.73
CA ALA A 60 6.88 -8.77 -4.56
C ALA A 60 5.49 -9.28 -4.16
N ALA A 61 4.47 -8.41 -4.12
CA ALA A 61 3.11 -8.81 -3.77
C ALA A 61 2.50 -9.78 -4.79
N GLN A 62 2.70 -9.55 -6.08
CA GLN A 62 2.19 -10.43 -7.14
C GLN A 62 2.78 -11.83 -7.07
N ALA A 63 4.07 -11.97 -6.73
CA ALA A 63 4.69 -13.29 -6.56
C ALA A 63 3.98 -14.09 -5.46
N VAL A 64 3.79 -13.48 -4.28
CA VAL A 64 3.12 -14.12 -3.13
C VAL A 64 1.66 -14.43 -3.43
N LEU A 65 0.93 -13.50 -4.06
CA LEU A 65 -0.48 -13.72 -4.39
C LEU A 65 -0.65 -14.85 -5.40
N LYS A 66 0.21 -14.91 -6.41
CA LYS A 66 0.18 -15.96 -7.45
C LYS A 66 0.43 -17.34 -6.84
N GLU A 67 1.40 -17.49 -5.95
CA GLU A 67 1.70 -18.77 -5.28
C GLU A 67 0.51 -19.30 -4.47
N ASN A 68 -0.25 -18.42 -3.81
CA ASN A 68 -1.39 -18.80 -2.98
C ASN A 68 -2.72 -18.96 -3.75
N TRP A 69 -2.76 -18.55 -5.01
CA TRP A 69 -3.94 -18.69 -5.89
C TRP A 69 -3.82 -19.85 -6.88
N GLN A 70 -2.70 -20.57 -6.85
CA GLN A 70 -2.56 -21.89 -7.48
C GLN A 70 -3.14 -22.96 -6.57
#